data_AF-A0A2K3KJH0-F1
#
_entry.id   AF-A0A2K3KJH0-F1
#
_cell.length_a   1.000
_cell.length_b   1.000
_cell.length_c   1.000
_cell.angle_alpha   90.00
_cell.angle_beta   90.00
_cell.angle_gamma   90.00
#
_symmetry.space_group_name_H-M   'P 1'
#
loop_
_entity.id
_entity.type
_entity.pdbx_description
1 polymer ?
#
loop_
_entity_poly.entity_id
_entity_poly.type
_entity_poly.pdbx_seq_one_letter_code
_entity_poly.pdbx_strand_id
1 'polypeptide(L)'
;MESDGNSDNGGGSKKFSNLTPVPPEESGVGLPYAPENFPNPGDIWRWKAGKRISNNGNFRDRYLYLPPRLSAPANRTSFRGGFASKLAVERYVRERFPKANISDFFASFSWRIPSGLP
;
A
#
# COMPACT_ATOMS: atom_id res chain seq x y z
N MET A 1 -0.16 21.72 15.22
CA MET A 1 -0.14 21.98 13.77
C MET A 1 0.17 20.65 13.08
N GLU A 2 -0.87 19.86 12.88
CA GLU A 2 -0.77 18.55 12.24
C GLU A 2 -1.04 18.77 10.75
N SER A 3 0.02 18.69 9.95
CA SER A 3 -0.09 18.88 8.51
C SER A 3 -0.78 17.67 7.89
N ASP A 4 -2.11 17.75 7.76
CA ASP A 4 -2.91 16.92 6.86
C ASP A 4 -2.55 17.26 5.40
N GLY A 5 -1.35 16.85 5.00
CA GLY A 5 -0.87 16.90 3.62
C GLY A 5 -1.51 15.79 2.79
N ASN A 6 -2.85 15.75 2.71
CA ASN A 6 -3.56 14.99 1.69
C ASN A 6 -3.57 15.80 0.38
N SER A 7 -2.39 16.04 -0.18
CA SER A 7 -2.28 16.56 -1.55
C SER A 7 -2.65 15.44 -2.52
N ASP A 8 -3.92 15.45 -2.87
CA ASP A 8 -4.52 14.77 -4.00
C ASP A 8 -3.98 15.44 -5.28
N ASN A 9 -2.79 15.03 -5.73
CA ASN A 9 -2.24 15.48 -7.00
C ASN A 9 -1.67 14.28 -7.77
N GLY A 10 -2.31 13.99 -8.91
CA GLY A 10 -1.71 13.22 -10.00
C GLY A 10 -2.46 11.94 -10.39
N GLY A 11 -3.47 12.09 -11.24
CA GLY A 11 -3.78 11.11 -12.29
C GLY A 11 -4.09 9.67 -11.86
N GLY A 12 -5.03 9.49 -10.94
CA GLY A 12 -5.55 8.17 -10.59
C GLY A 12 -6.20 7.48 -11.80
N SER A 13 -5.45 6.58 -12.41
CA SER A 13 -5.85 5.61 -13.42
C SER A 13 -7.27 5.09 -13.21
N LYS A 14 -8.10 5.16 -14.27
CA LYS A 14 -9.46 4.57 -14.36
C LYS A 14 -9.53 3.07 -13.97
N LYS A 15 -8.38 2.42 -13.69
CA LYS A 15 -8.26 1.01 -13.35
C LYS A 15 -8.87 0.63 -11.99
N PHE A 16 -9.03 1.59 -11.06
CA PHE A 16 -9.50 1.30 -9.69
C PHE A 16 -10.74 2.11 -9.30
N SER A 17 -11.62 2.43 -10.25
CA SER A 17 -12.87 3.16 -9.95
C SER A 17 -13.91 2.32 -9.19
N ASN A 18 -13.80 0.99 -9.25
CA ASN A 18 -14.77 0.04 -8.65
C ASN A 18 -14.09 -0.87 -7.62
N LEU A 19 -13.44 -0.28 -6.62
CA LEU A 19 -12.81 -1.04 -5.55
C LEU A 19 -13.87 -1.70 -4.65
N THR A 20 -13.71 -3.00 -4.39
CA THR A 20 -14.63 -3.77 -3.54
C THR A 20 -14.36 -3.45 -2.07
N PRO A 21 -15.34 -2.94 -1.31
CA PRO A 21 -15.17 -2.68 0.11
C PRO A 21 -14.77 -3.94 0.89
N VAL A 22 -13.92 -3.78 1.90
CA VAL A 22 -13.45 -4.88 2.74
C VAL A 22 -13.81 -4.67 4.22
N PRO A 23 -14.06 -5.74 5.00
CA PRO A 23 -14.16 -5.66 6.46
C PRO A 23 -12.88 -5.15 7.14
N PRO A 24 -13.00 -4.59 8.35
CA PRO A 24 -11.86 -4.23 9.18
C PRO A 24 -10.93 -5.41 9.45
N GLU A 25 -9.64 -5.13 9.55
CA GLU A 25 -8.59 -6.13 9.83
C GLU A 25 -8.38 -7.19 8.74
N GLU A 26 -9.11 -7.13 7.62
CA GLU A 26 -8.88 -8.01 6.48
C GLU A 26 -7.49 -7.79 5.89
N SER A 27 -6.91 -8.86 5.36
CA SER A 27 -5.62 -8.85 4.71
C SER A 27 -5.65 -9.72 3.46
N GLY A 28 -4.80 -9.38 2.50
CA GLY A 28 -4.71 -10.10 1.24
C GLY A 28 -3.36 -9.92 0.58
N VAL A 29 -3.27 -10.41 -0.65
CA VAL A 29 -2.07 -10.35 -1.48
C VAL A 29 -2.41 -9.72 -2.82
N GLY A 30 -1.47 -8.97 -3.39
CA GLY A 30 -1.57 -8.43 -4.73
C GLY A 30 -2.71 -7.44 -4.96
N LEU A 31 -3.17 -7.39 -6.20
CA LEU A 31 -4.15 -6.43 -6.67
C LEU A 31 -5.53 -6.67 -6.01
N PRO A 32 -6.35 -5.61 -5.89
CA PRO A 32 -6.09 -4.23 -6.30
C PRO A 32 -5.31 -3.41 -5.26
N TYR A 33 -5.02 -3.95 -4.07
CA TYR A 33 -4.57 -3.16 -2.90
C TYR A 33 -3.07 -3.24 -2.60
N ALA A 34 -2.33 -4.10 -3.30
CA ALA A 34 -0.89 -4.20 -3.23
C ALA A 34 -0.29 -4.43 -4.63
N PRO A 35 0.96 -4.02 -4.87
CA PRO A 35 1.61 -4.24 -6.15
C PRO A 35 1.96 -5.73 -6.37
N GLU A 36 1.98 -6.12 -7.63
CA GLU A 36 2.41 -7.44 -8.10
C GLU A 36 3.59 -7.29 -9.06
N ASN A 37 4.39 -8.34 -9.20
CA ASN A 37 5.54 -8.39 -10.11
C ASN A 37 6.57 -7.30 -9.85
N PHE A 38 6.65 -6.81 -8.62
CA PHE A 38 7.60 -5.79 -8.21
C PHE A 38 8.40 -6.23 -6.97
N PRO A 39 9.74 -6.11 -6.98
CA PRO A 39 10.59 -5.60 -8.05
C PRO A 39 10.81 -6.60 -9.20
N ASN A 40 10.58 -7.90 -8.96
CA ASN A 40 10.75 -8.93 -9.97
C ASN A 40 9.40 -9.61 -10.29
N PRO A 41 9.25 -10.20 -11.49
CA PRO A 41 8.11 -11.06 -11.80
C PRO A 41 7.90 -12.13 -10.72
N GLY A 42 6.66 -12.31 -10.28
CA GLY A 42 6.27 -13.23 -9.20
C GLY A 42 6.39 -12.66 -7.78
N ASP A 43 6.97 -11.48 -7.58
CA ASP A 43 6.93 -10.81 -6.28
C ASP A 43 5.56 -10.17 -6.03
N ILE A 44 4.79 -10.79 -5.14
CA ILE A 44 3.45 -10.32 -4.76
C ILE A 44 3.52 -9.68 -3.37
N TRP A 45 3.24 -8.39 -3.29
CA TRP A 45 3.15 -7.68 -2.02
C TRP A 45 1.85 -8.01 -1.32
N ARG A 46 1.81 -7.82 0.00
CA ARG A 46 0.60 -8.08 0.79
C ARG A 46 0.05 -6.77 1.33
N TRP A 47 -1.24 -6.75 1.62
CA TRP A 47 -1.92 -5.60 2.20
C TRP A 47 -2.74 -6.03 3.42
N LYS A 48 -2.98 -5.09 4.33
CA LYS A 48 -3.90 -5.24 5.45
C LYS A 48 -4.66 -3.95 5.71
N ALA A 49 -5.99 -4.05 5.83
CA ALA A 49 -6.83 -3.00 6.39
C ALA A 49 -6.70 -2.99 7.91
N GLY A 50 -6.70 -1.82 8.52
CA GLY A 50 -6.75 -1.67 9.98
C GLY A 50 -8.17 -1.46 10.48
N LYS A 51 -8.30 -0.76 11.61
CA LYS A 51 -9.59 -0.56 12.30
C LYS A 51 -10.22 0.79 11.99
N ARG A 52 -9.40 1.84 11.88
CA ARG A 52 -9.91 3.21 11.76
C ARG A 52 -10.33 3.52 10.32
N ILE A 53 -11.54 4.06 10.19
CA ILE A 53 -12.13 4.53 8.93
C ILE A 53 -12.15 6.05 8.94
N SER A 54 -11.87 6.67 7.80
CA SER A 54 -12.06 8.10 7.56
C SER A 54 -13.50 8.36 7.11
N ASN A 55 -13.98 9.59 7.31
CA ASN A 55 -15.32 10.04 6.87
C ASN A 55 -15.60 9.88 5.36
N ASN A 56 -14.58 9.56 4.56
CA ASN A 56 -14.73 9.28 3.13
C ASN A 56 -14.93 7.78 2.82
N GLY A 57 -15.24 6.95 3.82
CA GLY A 57 -15.49 5.50 3.65
C GLY A 57 -14.24 4.69 3.28
N ASN A 58 -13.04 5.15 3.67
CA ASN A 58 -11.79 4.42 3.45
C ASN A 58 -11.05 4.19 4.75
N PHE A 59 -10.29 3.10 4.83
CA PHE A 59 -9.42 2.85 5.97
C PHE A 59 -8.31 3.91 6.07
N ARG A 60 -8.20 4.52 7.26
CA ARG A 60 -7.03 5.32 7.65
C ARG A 60 -5.83 4.40 7.85
N ASP A 61 -6.04 3.39 8.67
CA ASP A 61 -5.05 2.38 8.98
C ASP A 61 -4.97 1.39 7.83
N ARG A 62 -3.84 1.39 7.12
CA ARG A 62 -3.58 0.42 6.07
C ARG A 62 -2.09 0.17 5.97
N TYR A 63 -1.75 -1.07 5.64
CA TYR A 63 -0.37 -1.53 5.68
C TYR A 63 -0.03 -2.28 4.40
N LEU A 64 1.13 -1.99 3.83
CA LEU A 64 1.75 -2.86 2.82
C LEU A 64 2.84 -3.72 3.46
N TYR A 65 3.00 -4.93 2.98
CA TYR A 65 4.06 -5.83 3.41
C TYR A 65 4.85 -6.29 2.20
N LEU A 66 6.16 -6.44 2.42
CA LEU A 66 7.05 -6.97 1.41
C LEU A 66 6.65 -8.39 0.99
N PRO A 67 6.93 -8.75 -0.27
CA PRO A 67 6.81 -10.13 -0.73
C PRO A 67 7.74 -11.03 0.10
N PRO A 68 7.41 -12.32 0.28
CA PRO A 68 8.20 -13.23 1.11
C PRO A 68 9.70 -13.22 0.79
N ARG A 69 10.05 -13.15 -0.50
CA ARG A 69 11.43 -13.09 -1.00
C ARG A 69 12.22 -11.87 -0.49
N LEU A 70 11.54 -10.75 -0.25
CA LEU A 70 12.14 -9.52 0.26
C LEU A 70 11.96 -9.35 1.77
N SER A 71 11.12 -10.17 2.40
CA SER A 71 10.99 -10.19 3.85
C SER A 71 12.27 -10.80 4.45
N ALA A 72 13.07 -9.96 5.11
CA ALA A 72 14.31 -10.42 5.72
C ALA A 72 14.03 -11.52 6.77
N PRO A 73 14.90 -12.53 6.90
CA PRO A 73 14.77 -13.53 7.97
C PRO A 73 14.94 -12.84 9.34
N ALA A 74 13.85 -12.81 10.12
CA ALA A 74 13.65 -12.60 11.56
C ALA A 74 14.50 -11.57 12.37
N ASN A 75 15.49 -10.88 11.82
CA ASN A 75 16.48 -10.15 12.61
C ASN A 75 16.92 -8.79 12.02
N ARG A 76 16.11 -8.17 11.16
CA ARG A 76 16.30 -6.75 10.82
C ARG A 76 14.99 -5.98 10.99
N THR A 77 15.10 -4.92 11.76
CA THR A 77 14.05 -4.10 12.37
C THR A 77 13.19 -3.27 11.43
N SER A 78 13.36 -3.30 10.11
CA SER A 78 12.77 -2.20 9.34
C SER A 78 11.27 -2.30 9.06
N PHE A 79 10.65 -3.49 8.88
CA PHE A 79 9.20 -3.55 8.55
C PHE A 79 8.46 -4.81 9.02
N ARG A 80 8.75 -5.36 10.22
CA ARG A 80 7.95 -6.48 10.78
C ARG A 80 6.44 -6.17 10.83
N GLY A 81 6.07 -4.88 10.96
CA GLY A 81 4.68 -4.41 11.04
C GLY A 81 4.06 -3.94 9.71
N GLY A 82 4.80 -3.98 8.60
CA GLY A 82 4.37 -3.40 7.33
C GLY A 82 4.56 -1.87 7.25
N PHE A 83 4.37 -1.31 6.07
CA PHE A 83 4.44 0.12 5.78
C PHE A 83 3.09 0.77 6.02
N ALA A 84 3.00 1.64 7.03
CA ALA A 84 1.77 2.34 7.39
C ALA A 84 1.51 3.63 6.57
N SER A 85 2.47 4.07 5.76
CA SER A 85 2.34 5.32 4.99
C SER A 85 2.95 5.22 3.59
N LYS A 86 2.36 5.95 2.65
CA LYS A 86 2.83 6.04 1.26
C LYS A 86 4.28 6.55 1.19
N LEU A 87 4.62 7.51 2.05
CA LEU A 87 5.98 8.06 2.16
C LEU A 87 6.99 7.01 2.63
N ALA A 88 6.64 6.14 3.56
CA ALA A 88 7.54 5.06 4.01
C ALA A 88 7.82 4.06 2.88
N VAL A 89 6.79 3.71 2.09
CA VAL A 89 6.95 2.86 0.91
C VAL A 89 7.83 3.55 -0.15
N GLU A 90 7.57 4.82 -0.44
CA GLU A 90 8.35 5.60 -1.41
C GLU A 90 9.84 5.65 -1.04
N ARG A 91 10.16 5.96 0.23
CA ARG A 91 11.54 5.99 0.72
C ARG A 91 12.20 4.63 0.54
N TYR A 92 11.52 3.55 0.93
CA TYR A 92 12.04 2.20 0.79
C TYR A 92 12.29 1.82 -0.67
N VAL A 93 11.33 2.09 -1.56
CA VAL A 93 11.46 1.75 -2.98
C VAL A 93 12.59 2.54 -3.62
N ARG A 94 12.74 3.84 -3.33
CA ARG A 94 13.88 4.64 -3.83
C ARG A 94 15.22 4.15 -3.31
N GLU A 95 15.29 3.77 -2.04
CA GLU A 95 16.53 3.29 -1.42
C GLU A 95 16.95 1.91 -1.96
N ARG A 96 16.00 0.97 -2.05
CA ARG A 96 16.30 -0.42 -2.42
C ARG A 96 16.26 -0.69 -3.92
N PHE A 97 15.48 0.09 -4.66
CA PHE A 97 15.32 -0.03 -6.10
C PHE A 97 15.48 1.35 -6.77
N PRO A 98 16.70 1.92 -6.81
CA PRO A 98 16.92 3.27 -7.34
C PRO A 98 16.50 3.48 -8.80
N LYS A 99 16.39 2.40 -9.56
CA LYS A 99 15.96 2.40 -10.97
C LYS A 99 14.44 2.33 -11.14
N ALA A 100 13.68 2.12 -10.06
CA ALA A 100 12.23 1.99 -10.12
C ALA A 100 11.58 3.35 -10.35
N ASN A 101 10.62 3.41 -11.28
CA ASN A 101 9.75 4.57 -11.41
C ASN A 101 8.69 4.53 -10.30
N ILE A 102 8.81 5.46 -9.34
CA ILE A 102 7.90 5.58 -8.20
C ILE A 102 6.46 5.89 -8.64
N SER A 103 6.29 6.66 -9.70
CA SER A 103 4.97 6.99 -10.23
C SER A 103 4.27 5.74 -10.76
N ASP A 104 4.96 4.95 -11.58
CA ASP A 104 4.44 3.70 -12.13
C ASP A 104 4.15 2.68 -11.03
N PHE A 105 5.03 2.60 -10.02
CA PHE A 105 4.81 1.75 -8.84
C PHE A 105 3.50 2.09 -8.13
N PHE A 106 3.24 3.35 -7.80
CA PHE A 106 1.99 3.73 -7.12
C PHE A 106 0.76 3.77 -8.05
N ALA A 107 0.95 3.83 -9.37
CA ALA A 107 -0.13 3.69 -10.34
C ALA A 107 -0.55 2.22 -10.57
N SER A 108 0.29 1.26 -10.17
CA SER A 108 0.05 -0.17 -10.37
C SER A 108 -1.00 -0.77 -9.44
N PHE A 109 -1.31 -0.13 -8.31
CA PHE A 109 -2.28 -0.60 -7.32
C PHE A 109 -2.97 0.59 -6.64
N SER A 110 -4.08 0.34 -5.94
CA SER A 110 -4.73 1.34 -5.11
C SER A 110 -4.13 1.34 -3.70
N TRP A 111 -3.55 2.47 -3.32
CA TRP A 111 -3.18 2.72 -1.91
C TRP A 111 -4.41 2.96 -1.01
N ARG A 112 -5.59 3.25 -1.58
CA ARG A 112 -6.85 3.41 -0.84
C ARG A 112 -7.57 2.07 -0.74
N ILE A 113 -8.06 1.73 0.45
CA ILE A 113 -8.86 0.54 0.70
C ILE A 113 -10.23 1.02 1.22
N PRO A 114 -11.32 0.82 0.46
CA PRO A 114 -12.67 1.20 0.89
C PRO A 114 -13.15 0.29 2.02
N SER A 115 -13.82 0.89 3.01
CA SER A 115 -14.52 0.14 4.05
C SER A 115 -15.94 -0.19 3.59
N GLY A 116 -16.41 -1.40 3.90
CA GLY A 116 -17.83 -1.75 3.73
C GLY A 116 -18.74 -1.12 4.79
N LEU A 117 -18.15 -0.39 5.74
CA LEU A 117 -18.84 0.29 6.82
C LEU A 117 -18.91 1.80 6.54
N PRO A 118 -20.03 2.44 6.88
CA PRO A 118 -20.25 3.88 6.70
C PRO A 118 -19.32 4.73 7.56
#